data_AF-A0A1H7GLL4-F1
#
_entry.id   AF-A0A1H7GLL4-F1
#
_cell.length_a   1.000
_cell.length_b   1.000
_cell.length_c   1.000
_cell.angle_alpha   90.00
_cell.angle_beta   90.00
_cell.angle_gamma   90.00
#
_symmetry.space_group_name_H-M   'P 1'
#
loop_
_entity.id
_entity.type
_entity.pdbx_description
1 polymer ?
#
loop_
_entity_poly.entity_id
_entity_poly.type
_entity_poly.pdbx_seq_one_letter_code
_entity_poly.pdbx_strand_id
1 'polypeptide(L)'
;MIVYLLPFVALMLLRWGIAPYHRLRDQLYWIIMAAMFLFVAFRFEVGCDWSGYLNHFEIVGSPSYDRSIVRRDPGWWLMIETIGAAGLPYPFVNVATAIIFFAGVHALARRQPDPFAFLAFLYPVLVVNMSMGALRQAIAIGLVCVAFTAMMDRRVVRFGIWVGLASLFHQSALIFALLLPLVGGRYNWTRLAMAALLAIPGIVFLWSGEAVAIATARYVDTDLVAQGAIFRVMFIVLSGLAFRLFLRSAWKRAWPEDYDFVLIGSLGMMAMVAILPVSTVIADRLAYYLVPVQAVIFARIPYLPTRDSRRVLATVPWVALLALFVVWMATSDHFEQCFVPYQTWIGGYPDVQRFPL
;
A
#
# COMPACT_ATOMS: atom_id res chain seq x y z
N MET A 1 3.36 9.50 19.68
CA MET A 1 2.94 8.08 19.81
C MET A 1 1.43 7.90 20.02
N ILE A 2 0.83 8.43 21.09
CA ILE A 2 -0.58 8.17 21.44
C ILE A 2 -1.57 8.49 20.30
N VAL A 3 -1.35 9.61 19.60
CA VAL A 3 -2.18 10.04 18.45
C VAL A 3 -2.27 9.00 17.32
N TYR A 4 -1.30 8.08 17.22
CA TYR A 4 -1.28 6.99 16.24
C TYR A 4 -1.76 5.66 16.83
N LEU A 5 -1.35 5.34 18.07
CA LEU A 5 -1.70 4.06 18.70
C LEU A 5 -3.18 4.00 19.10
N LEU A 6 -3.71 5.07 19.67
CA LEU A 6 -5.08 5.11 20.20
C LEU A 6 -6.13 4.85 19.09
N PRO A 7 -6.05 5.46 17.90
CA PRO A 7 -6.96 5.11 16.80
C PRO A 7 -6.92 3.63 16.44
N PHE A 8 -5.74 3.00 16.37
CA PHE A 8 -5.65 1.59 16.01
C PHE A 8 -6.28 0.67 17.07
N VAL A 9 -5.99 0.93 18.35
CA VAL A 9 -6.60 0.19 19.46
C VAL A 9 -8.12 0.39 19.48
N ALA A 10 -8.60 1.62 19.25
CA ALA A 10 -10.02 1.92 19.16
C ALA A 10 -10.68 1.17 17.99
N LEU A 11 -10.07 1.12 16.81
CA LEU A 11 -10.58 0.35 15.66
C LEU A 11 -10.67 -1.14 15.96
N MET A 12 -9.66 -1.70 16.61
CA MET A 12 -9.64 -3.11 17.02
C MET A 12 -10.78 -3.41 18.00
N LEU A 13 -10.89 -2.65 19.09
CA LEU A 13 -11.93 -2.83 20.11
C LEU A 13 -13.33 -2.62 19.53
N LEU A 14 -13.50 -1.56 18.74
CA LEU A 14 -14.76 -1.24 18.07
C LEU A 14 -15.17 -2.40 17.16
N ARG A 15 -14.25 -2.94 16.35
CA ARG A 15 -14.55 -4.09 15.47
C ARG A 15 -15.07 -5.30 16.25
N TRP A 16 -14.52 -5.60 17.43
CA TRP A 16 -15.02 -6.70 18.24
C TRP A 16 -16.40 -6.40 18.83
N GLY A 17 -16.61 -5.18 19.32
CA GLY A 17 -17.89 -4.74 19.87
C GLY A 17 -19.02 -4.70 18.82
N ILE A 18 -18.71 -4.34 17.57
CA ILE A 18 -19.71 -4.22 16.50
C ILE A 18 -19.84 -5.47 15.62
N ALA A 19 -19.12 -6.56 15.94
CA ALA A 19 -19.06 -7.75 15.11
C ALA A 19 -20.42 -8.29 14.60
N PRO A 20 -21.47 -8.41 15.44
CA PRO A 20 -22.78 -8.91 15.00
C PRO A 20 -23.63 -7.85 14.26
N TYR A 21 -23.30 -6.56 14.34
CA TYR A 21 -24.14 -5.46 13.86
C TYR A 21 -23.74 -4.99 12.45
N HIS A 22 -24.13 -5.76 11.42
CA HIS A 22 -23.77 -5.48 10.02
C HIS A 22 -24.04 -4.03 9.56
N ARG A 23 -25.24 -3.49 9.81
CA ARG A 23 -25.60 -2.11 9.42
C ARG A 23 -24.70 -1.06 10.06
N LEU A 24 -24.38 -1.23 11.34
CA LEU A 24 -23.53 -0.31 12.08
C LEU A 24 -22.10 -0.31 11.53
N ARG A 25 -21.57 -1.50 11.16
CA ARG A 25 -20.24 -1.60 10.51
C ARG A 25 -20.18 -0.84 9.19
N ASP A 26 -21.22 -0.94 8.38
CA ASP A 26 -21.28 -0.25 7.08
C ASP A 26 -21.36 1.27 7.24
N GLN A 27 -22.10 1.75 8.26
CA GLN A 27 -22.15 3.19 8.60
C GLN A 27 -20.80 3.68 9.14
N LEU A 28 -20.23 2.95 10.11
CA LEU A 28 -18.95 3.30 10.71
C LEU A 28 -17.78 3.24 9.72
N TYR A 29 -17.85 2.38 8.70
CA TYR A 29 -16.85 2.33 7.64
C TYR A 29 -16.64 3.70 6.99
N TRP A 30 -17.72 4.39 6.63
CA TRP A 30 -17.63 5.72 6.01
C TRP A 30 -17.07 6.77 6.95
N ILE A 31 -17.49 6.75 8.22
CA ILE A 31 -16.99 7.65 9.26
C ILE A 31 -15.49 7.44 9.48
N ILE A 32 -15.05 6.19 9.60
CA ILE A 32 -13.64 5.86 9.79
C ILE A 32 -12.81 6.19 8.54
N MET A 33 -13.32 5.92 7.34
CA MET A 33 -12.63 6.28 6.11
C MET A 33 -12.44 7.80 6.00
N ALA A 34 -13.48 8.58 6.31
CA ALA A 34 -13.38 10.03 6.37
C ALA A 34 -12.38 10.49 7.43
N ALA A 35 -12.42 9.91 8.65
CA ALA A 35 -11.49 10.26 9.71
C ALA A 35 -10.02 9.95 9.34
N MET A 36 -9.75 8.78 8.76
CA MET A 36 -8.41 8.41 8.28
C MET A 36 -7.95 9.29 7.12
N PHE A 37 -8.87 9.63 6.20
CA PHE A 37 -8.59 10.58 5.13
C PHE A 37 -8.17 11.93 5.70
N LEU A 38 -8.94 12.51 6.62
CA LEU A 38 -8.62 13.79 7.25
C LEU A 38 -7.27 13.74 7.97
N PHE A 39 -7.02 12.65 8.70
CA PHE A 39 -5.76 12.41 9.42
C PHE A 39 -4.52 12.36 8.51
N VAL A 40 -4.66 11.85 7.28
CA VAL A 40 -3.56 11.80 6.30
C VAL A 40 -3.47 13.08 5.48
N ALA A 41 -4.60 13.54 4.93
CA ALA A 41 -4.67 14.62 3.95
C ALA A 41 -4.24 15.97 4.55
N PHE A 42 -4.58 16.22 5.82
CA PHE A 42 -4.35 17.50 6.47
C PHE A 42 -3.19 17.49 7.47
N ARG A 43 -2.29 16.51 7.37
CA ARG A 43 -1.05 16.51 8.14
C ARG A 43 -0.11 17.63 7.68
N PHE A 44 0.73 18.12 8.58
CA PHE A 44 1.73 19.14 8.32
C PHE A 44 3.10 18.70 8.85
N GLU A 45 4.15 18.75 8.03
CA GLU A 45 5.52 18.33 8.40
C GLU A 45 5.63 16.92 9.03
N VAL A 46 4.69 16.03 8.70
CA VAL A 46 4.68 14.62 9.18
C VAL A 46 5.00 13.67 8.03
N GLY A 47 5.97 12.77 8.22
CA GLY A 47 6.39 11.75 7.27
C GLY A 47 7.80 11.99 6.73
N CYS A 48 8.60 10.94 6.61
CA CYS A 48 10.05 11.08 6.38
C CYS A 48 10.43 11.73 5.04
N ASP A 49 9.61 11.59 4.00
CA ASP A 49 9.89 12.21 2.70
C ASP A 49 9.26 13.60 2.55
N TRP A 50 8.72 14.23 3.62
CA TRP A 50 8.08 15.54 3.54
C TRP A 50 8.94 16.56 2.80
N SER A 51 10.19 16.74 3.25
CA SER A 51 11.14 17.69 2.67
C SER A 51 11.52 17.34 1.23
N GLY A 52 11.63 16.04 0.91
CA GLY A 52 11.90 15.58 -0.45
C GLY A 52 10.78 15.94 -1.42
N TYR A 53 9.52 15.75 -1.00
CA TYR A 53 8.36 16.11 -1.82
C TYR A 53 8.11 17.62 -1.87
N LEU A 54 8.42 18.35 -0.80
CA LEU A 54 8.41 19.81 -0.82
C LEU A 54 9.43 20.33 -1.85
N ASN A 55 10.65 19.82 -1.84
CA ASN A 55 11.67 20.18 -2.82
C ASN A 55 11.23 19.83 -4.26
N HIS A 56 10.50 18.73 -4.47
CA HIS A 56 9.90 18.46 -5.79
C HIS A 56 8.91 19.55 -6.19
N PHE A 57 8.08 20.02 -5.26
CA PHE A 57 7.09 21.07 -5.49
C PHE A 57 7.76 22.43 -5.81
N GLU A 58 8.79 22.80 -5.06
CA GLU A 58 9.55 24.04 -5.26
C GLU A 58 10.35 24.06 -6.57
N ILE A 59 10.96 22.93 -6.97
CA ILE A 59 11.73 22.81 -8.22
C ILE A 59 10.84 23.00 -9.46
N VAL A 60 9.55 22.65 -9.38
CA VAL A 60 8.64 22.87 -10.51
C VAL A 60 8.56 24.36 -10.82
N GLY A 61 8.41 25.22 -9.80
CA GLY A 61 8.51 26.68 -9.89
C GLY A 61 7.55 27.32 -10.91
N SER A 62 7.90 27.24 -12.20
CA SER A 62 7.07 27.61 -13.34
C SER A 62 6.52 26.37 -14.04
N PRO A 63 5.21 26.31 -14.35
CA PRO A 63 4.64 25.24 -15.17
C PRO A 63 5.44 25.01 -16.46
N SER A 64 5.81 23.76 -16.70
CA SER A 64 6.53 23.25 -17.86
C SER A 64 6.15 21.77 -18.05
N TYR A 65 4.91 21.53 -18.50
CA TYR A 65 4.33 20.19 -18.67
C TYR A 65 5.18 19.29 -19.59
N ASP A 66 5.85 19.87 -20.59
CA ASP A 66 6.78 19.16 -21.49
C ASP A 66 7.96 18.54 -20.73
N ARG A 67 8.45 19.19 -19.67
CA ARG A 67 9.50 18.63 -18.82
C ARG A 67 8.95 17.59 -17.85
N SER A 68 7.71 17.71 -17.41
CA SER A 68 7.09 16.77 -16.48
C SER A 68 6.78 15.41 -17.10
N ILE A 69 6.39 15.37 -18.38
CA ILE A 69 6.03 14.12 -19.05
C ILE A 69 7.24 13.22 -19.37
N VAL A 70 8.42 13.80 -19.52
CA VAL A 70 9.68 13.06 -19.78
C VAL A 70 10.44 12.68 -18.51
N ARG A 71 10.01 13.18 -17.35
CA ARG A 71 10.61 12.82 -16.06
C ARG A 71 10.19 11.42 -15.63
N ARG A 72 11.02 10.83 -14.77
CA ARG A 72 10.67 9.61 -14.03
C ARG A 72 9.43 9.87 -13.17
N ASP A 73 8.48 8.94 -13.22
CA ASP A 73 7.18 9.01 -12.55
C ASP A 73 6.36 10.24 -13.03
N PRO A 74 6.01 10.32 -14.33
CA PRO A 74 5.40 11.52 -14.93
C PRO A 74 4.06 11.91 -14.32
N GLY A 75 3.26 10.94 -13.85
CA GLY A 75 2.00 11.21 -13.16
C GLY A 75 2.18 12.01 -11.86
N TRP A 76 3.30 11.79 -11.15
CA TRP A 76 3.64 12.58 -9.98
C TRP A 76 3.95 14.04 -10.35
N TRP A 77 4.82 14.26 -11.34
CA TRP A 77 5.23 15.59 -11.76
C TRP A 77 4.06 16.41 -12.32
N LEU A 78 3.23 15.81 -13.16
CA LEU A 78 2.01 16.45 -13.69
C LEU A 78 1.05 16.85 -12.57
N MET A 79 0.89 16.02 -11.54
CA MET A 79 0.00 16.31 -10.41
C MET A 79 0.51 17.50 -9.59
N ILE A 80 1.78 17.50 -9.18
CA ILE A 80 2.32 18.62 -8.38
C ILE A 80 2.35 19.92 -9.17
N GLU A 81 2.63 19.85 -10.47
CA GLU A 81 2.61 21.00 -11.36
C GLU A 81 1.20 21.56 -11.53
N THR A 82 0.19 20.69 -11.66
CA THR A 82 -1.21 21.13 -11.72
C THR A 82 -1.65 21.83 -10.42
N ILE A 83 -1.18 21.34 -9.26
CA ILE A 83 -1.45 21.97 -7.97
C ILE A 83 -0.76 23.33 -7.86
N GLY A 84 0.52 23.41 -8.24
CA GLY A 84 1.26 24.67 -8.26
C GLY A 84 0.68 25.69 -9.24
N ALA A 85 0.30 25.27 -10.44
CA ALA A 85 -0.37 26.11 -11.44
C ALA A 85 -1.73 26.66 -10.96
N ALA A 86 -2.39 25.98 -10.03
CA ALA A 86 -3.61 26.45 -9.38
C ALA A 86 -3.35 27.44 -8.22
N GLY A 87 -2.09 27.77 -7.93
CA GLY A 87 -1.71 28.65 -6.82
C GLY A 87 -1.96 28.03 -5.44
N LEU A 88 -2.06 26.70 -5.34
CA LEU A 88 -2.29 26.00 -4.09
C LEU A 88 -0.95 25.64 -3.42
N PRO A 89 -0.79 25.82 -2.10
CA PRO A 89 0.46 25.48 -1.42
C PRO A 89 0.69 23.96 -1.34
N TYR A 90 1.96 23.57 -1.14
CA TYR A 90 2.40 22.16 -1.09
C TYR A 90 1.50 21.20 -0.29
N PRO A 91 0.94 21.54 0.89
CA PRO A 91 0.10 20.60 1.63
C PRO A 91 -1.15 20.09 0.89
N PHE A 92 -1.62 20.77 -0.17
CA PHE A 92 -2.67 20.25 -1.06
C PHE A 92 -2.22 19.01 -1.86
N VAL A 93 -0.91 18.78 -2.03
CA VAL A 93 -0.36 17.53 -2.57
C VAL A 93 -0.72 16.35 -1.65
N ASN A 94 -0.71 16.52 -0.33
CA ASN A 94 -1.16 15.49 0.61
C ASN A 94 -2.65 15.18 0.45
N VAL A 95 -3.47 16.21 0.20
CA VAL A 95 -4.90 16.05 -0.06
C VAL A 95 -5.14 15.26 -1.36
N ALA A 96 -4.49 15.65 -2.45
CA ALA A 96 -4.62 14.98 -3.75
C ALA A 96 -4.16 13.51 -3.69
N THR A 97 -3.00 13.26 -3.07
CA THR A 97 -2.46 11.90 -2.89
C THR A 97 -3.39 11.04 -2.03
N ALA A 98 -3.93 11.59 -0.94
CA ALA A 98 -4.87 10.90 -0.06
C ALA A 98 -6.18 10.56 -0.78
N ILE A 99 -6.72 11.46 -1.62
CA ILE A 99 -7.93 11.18 -2.42
C ILE A 99 -7.72 9.94 -3.28
N ILE A 100 -6.62 9.87 -4.04
CA ILE A 100 -6.36 8.74 -4.94
C ILE A 100 -6.12 7.45 -4.15
N PHE A 101 -5.34 7.53 -3.06
CA PHE A 101 -5.07 6.38 -2.19
C PHE A 101 -6.36 5.81 -1.59
N PHE A 102 -7.18 6.64 -0.93
CA PHE A 102 -8.41 6.18 -0.28
C PHE A 102 -9.49 5.78 -1.28
N ALA A 103 -9.60 6.42 -2.45
CA ALA A 103 -10.52 5.99 -3.50
C ALA A 103 -10.18 4.57 -4.00
N GLY A 104 -8.89 4.29 -4.19
CA GLY A 104 -8.42 2.97 -4.59
C GLY A 104 -8.62 1.90 -3.51
N VAL A 105 -8.25 2.22 -2.28
CA VAL A 105 -8.49 1.37 -1.11
C VAL A 105 -9.99 1.09 -0.94
N HIS A 106 -10.84 2.10 -1.12
CA HIS A 106 -12.29 1.97 -1.05
C HIS A 106 -12.82 0.96 -2.08
N ALA A 107 -12.33 1.02 -3.33
CA ALA A 107 -12.75 0.11 -4.38
C ALA A 107 -12.54 -1.36 -3.99
N LEU A 108 -11.40 -1.67 -3.35
CA LEU A 108 -11.11 -3.03 -2.87
C LEU A 108 -11.83 -3.36 -1.55
N ALA A 109 -11.98 -2.39 -0.64
CA ALA A 109 -12.65 -2.56 0.64
C ALA A 109 -14.11 -2.99 0.49
N ARG A 110 -14.83 -2.39 -0.47
CA ARG A 110 -16.23 -2.72 -0.77
C ARG A 110 -16.43 -4.14 -1.33
N ARG A 111 -15.35 -4.82 -1.76
CA ARG A 111 -15.36 -6.23 -2.17
C ARG A 111 -15.22 -7.20 -0.98
N GLN A 112 -15.05 -6.69 0.24
CA GLN A 112 -14.88 -7.50 1.42
C GLN A 112 -16.20 -7.65 2.20
N PRO A 113 -16.45 -8.80 2.86
CA PRO A 113 -17.60 -8.96 3.75
C PRO A 113 -17.55 -8.03 4.98
N ASP A 114 -16.38 -7.45 5.24
CA ASP A 114 -16.13 -6.53 6.35
C ASP A 114 -15.21 -5.38 5.89
N PRO A 115 -15.76 -4.38 5.18
CA PRO A 115 -14.98 -3.23 4.69
C PRO A 115 -14.32 -2.46 5.84
N PHE A 116 -14.98 -2.40 7.00
CA PHE A 116 -14.44 -1.80 8.22
C PHE A 116 -13.15 -2.50 8.66
N ALA A 117 -13.20 -3.83 8.85
CA ALA A 117 -12.02 -4.57 9.29
C ALA A 117 -10.88 -4.50 8.25
N PHE A 118 -11.22 -4.58 6.97
CA PHE A 118 -10.25 -4.39 5.89
C PHE A 118 -9.50 -3.07 6.01
N LEU A 119 -10.22 -1.95 6.13
CA LEU A 119 -9.61 -0.62 6.27
C LEU A 119 -8.77 -0.50 7.54
N ALA A 120 -9.25 -1.04 8.66
CA ALA A 120 -8.52 -1.02 9.92
C ALA A 120 -7.21 -1.82 9.86
N PHE A 121 -7.15 -2.95 9.14
CA PHE A 121 -5.89 -3.69 8.93
C PHE A 121 -4.86 -2.92 8.10
N LEU A 122 -5.30 -1.99 7.24
CA LEU A 122 -4.38 -1.13 6.50
C LEU A 122 -3.79 -0.01 7.35
N TYR A 123 -4.39 0.29 8.51
CA TYR A 123 -4.06 1.49 9.27
C TYR A 123 -2.57 1.60 9.65
N PRO A 124 -1.95 0.63 10.33
CA PRO A 124 -0.58 0.80 10.80
C PRO A 124 0.45 0.91 9.67
N VAL A 125 0.27 0.13 8.60
CA VAL A 125 1.30 -0.05 7.57
C VAL A 125 1.05 0.85 6.36
N LEU A 126 -0.18 0.93 5.84
CA LEU A 126 -0.45 1.75 4.66
C LEU A 126 -0.95 3.15 4.99
N VAL A 127 -1.83 3.30 5.99
CA VAL A 127 -2.35 4.63 6.35
C VAL A 127 -1.28 5.43 7.06
N VAL A 128 -0.70 4.93 8.15
CA VAL A 128 0.32 5.68 8.90
C VAL A 128 1.64 5.71 8.13
N ASN A 129 2.27 4.57 7.88
CA ASN A 129 3.63 4.59 7.33
C ASN A 129 3.67 5.03 5.86
N MET A 130 2.91 4.37 4.97
CA MET A 130 3.03 4.62 3.53
C MET A 130 2.40 5.93 3.07
N SER A 131 1.14 6.20 3.43
CA SER A 131 0.42 7.38 2.91
C SER A 131 0.89 8.70 3.52
N MET A 132 1.61 8.65 4.65
CA MET A 132 2.29 9.82 5.21
C MET A 132 3.76 9.91 4.82
N GLY A 133 4.44 8.76 4.67
CA GLY A 133 5.87 8.70 4.40
C GLY A 133 6.26 8.75 2.93
N ALA A 134 5.56 8.04 2.04
CA ALA A 134 5.96 7.85 0.63
C ALA A 134 4.79 8.05 -0.35
N LEU A 135 4.42 9.33 -0.56
CA LEU A 135 3.25 9.78 -1.32
C LEU A 135 3.08 9.15 -2.70
N ARG A 136 4.16 9.10 -3.48
CA ARG A 136 4.15 8.52 -4.84
C ARG A 136 3.75 7.04 -4.84
N GLN A 137 4.35 6.29 -3.92
CA GLN A 137 4.08 4.87 -3.77
C GLN A 137 2.68 4.63 -3.17
N ALA A 138 2.22 5.49 -2.27
CA ALA A 138 0.85 5.44 -1.74
C ALA A 138 -0.20 5.60 -2.86
N ILE A 139 -0.04 6.57 -3.77
CA ILE A 139 -0.91 6.70 -4.96
C ILE A 139 -0.91 5.41 -5.77
N ALA A 140 0.27 4.88 -6.08
CA ALA A 140 0.40 3.67 -6.86
C ALA A 140 -0.26 2.45 -6.18
N ILE A 141 -0.17 2.32 -4.86
CA ILE A 141 -0.87 1.27 -4.10
C ILE A 141 -2.38 1.44 -4.17
N GLY A 142 -2.90 2.67 -4.08
CA GLY A 142 -4.32 2.94 -4.28
C GLY A 142 -4.80 2.49 -5.66
N LEU A 143 -4.09 2.88 -6.72
CA LEU A 143 -4.42 2.47 -8.10
C LEU A 143 -4.30 0.95 -8.31
N VAL A 144 -3.29 0.31 -7.70
CA VAL A 144 -3.15 -1.16 -7.70
C VAL A 144 -4.30 -1.84 -6.95
N CYS A 145 -4.88 -1.24 -5.90
CA CYS A 145 -6.09 -1.78 -5.28
C CYS A 145 -7.27 -1.83 -6.28
N VAL A 146 -7.39 -0.83 -7.17
CA VAL A 146 -8.38 -0.87 -8.26
C VAL A 146 -8.00 -1.92 -9.30
N ALA A 147 -6.72 -2.08 -9.63
CA ALA A 147 -6.26 -3.16 -10.49
C ALA A 147 -6.64 -4.53 -9.91
N PHE A 148 -6.48 -4.74 -8.60
CA PHE A 148 -6.87 -5.98 -7.93
C PHE A 148 -8.36 -6.28 -8.06
N THR A 149 -9.25 -5.29 -8.03
CA THR A 149 -10.68 -5.56 -8.30
C THR A 149 -10.90 -6.02 -9.74
N ALA A 150 -10.19 -5.44 -10.71
CA ALA A 150 -10.22 -5.91 -12.10
C ALA A 150 -9.65 -7.33 -12.26
N MET A 151 -8.63 -7.69 -11.46
CA MET A 151 -8.08 -9.06 -11.43
C MET A 151 -9.08 -10.06 -10.86
N MET A 152 -9.76 -9.72 -9.76
CA MET A 152 -10.85 -10.53 -9.18
C MET A 152 -11.97 -10.74 -10.20
N ASP A 153 -12.34 -9.69 -10.94
CA ASP A 153 -13.36 -9.74 -12.00
C ASP A 153 -12.86 -10.39 -13.31
N ARG A 154 -11.59 -10.83 -13.38
CA ARG A 154 -10.92 -11.38 -14.58
C ARG A 154 -10.91 -10.44 -15.80
N ARG A 155 -10.93 -9.12 -15.57
CA ARG A 155 -10.95 -8.07 -16.61
C ARG A 155 -9.53 -7.63 -16.99
N VAL A 156 -8.87 -8.38 -17.87
CA VAL A 156 -7.46 -8.19 -18.28
C VAL A 156 -7.15 -6.75 -18.72
N VAL A 157 -7.97 -6.17 -19.61
CA VAL A 157 -7.73 -4.81 -20.13
C VAL A 157 -7.82 -3.78 -19.01
N ARG A 158 -8.83 -3.88 -18.14
CA ARG A 158 -8.96 -2.95 -17.00
C ARG A 158 -7.81 -3.10 -16.01
N PHE A 159 -7.36 -4.32 -15.75
CA PHE A 159 -6.18 -4.57 -14.93
C PHE A 159 -4.94 -3.88 -15.51
N GLY A 160 -4.67 -4.06 -16.82
CA GLY A 160 -3.54 -3.45 -17.51
C GLY A 160 -3.58 -1.92 -17.47
N ILE A 161 -4.74 -1.31 -17.70
CA ILE A 161 -4.92 0.16 -17.61
C ILE A 161 -4.57 0.66 -16.21
N TRP A 162 -5.11 0.05 -15.16
CA TRP A 162 -4.84 0.51 -13.79
C TRP A 162 -3.40 0.28 -13.34
N VAL A 163 -2.75 -0.81 -13.77
CA VAL A 163 -1.31 -1.04 -13.53
C VAL A 163 -0.47 0.02 -14.26
N GLY A 164 -0.82 0.33 -15.51
CA GLY A 164 -0.17 1.38 -16.29
C GLY A 164 -0.31 2.75 -15.63
N LEU A 165 -1.52 3.12 -15.21
CA LEU A 165 -1.75 4.37 -14.47
C LEU A 165 -0.96 4.41 -13.14
N ALA A 166 -0.90 3.29 -12.41
CA ALA A 166 -0.14 3.20 -11.17
C ALA A 166 1.37 3.39 -11.41
N SER A 167 1.91 2.86 -12.51
CA SER A 167 3.33 3.00 -12.83
C SER A 167 3.73 4.42 -13.24
N LEU A 168 2.77 5.26 -13.69
CA LEU A 168 3.01 6.68 -13.93
C LEU A 168 3.33 7.45 -12.63
N PHE A 169 2.83 7.00 -11.48
CA PHE A 169 3.11 7.63 -10.19
C PHE A 169 4.29 6.99 -9.46
N HIS A 170 4.49 5.68 -9.63
CA HIS A 170 5.63 4.99 -9.06
C HIS A 170 5.99 3.74 -9.88
N GLN A 171 7.15 3.76 -10.53
CA GLN A 171 7.62 2.71 -11.46
C GLN A 171 7.53 1.27 -10.91
N SER A 172 7.66 1.06 -9.59
CA SER A 172 7.63 -0.30 -9.02
C SER A 172 6.27 -0.99 -9.19
N ALA A 173 5.19 -0.24 -9.43
CA ALA A 173 3.89 -0.85 -9.74
C ALA A 173 3.90 -1.66 -11.05
N LEU A 174 4.86 -1.40 -11.95
CA LEU A 174 4.99 -2.11 -13.22
C LEU A 174 5.26 -3.62 -13.03
N ILE A 175 5.76 -4.05 -11.87
CA ILE A 175 5.93 -5.48 -11.55
C ILE A 175 4.62 -6.26 -11.66
N PHE A 176 3.47 -5.62 -11.43
CA PHE A 176 2.16 -6.25 -11.57
C PHE A 176 1.76 -6.53 -13.02
N ALA A 177 2.42 -5.91 -14.00
CA ALA A 177 2.20 -6.24 -15.41
C ALA A 177 2.58 -7.70 -15.73
N LEU A 178 3.49 -8.31 -14.96
CA LEU A 178 3.84 -9.73 -15.07
C LEU A 178 2.64 -10.66 -14.80
N LEU A 179 1.61 -10.16 -14.09
CA LEU A 179 0.40 -10.92 -13.81
C LEU A 179 -0.62 -10.88 -14.96
N LEU A 180 -0.44 -10.02 -15.99
CA LEU A 180 -1.41 -9.86 -17.10
C LEU A 180 -1.85 -11.19 -17.73
N PRO A 181 -0.95 -12.13 -18.07
CA PRO A 181 -1.34 -13.43 -18.66
C PRO A 181 -2.15 -14.31 -17.71
N LEU A 182 -2.06 -14.05 -16.41
CA LEU A 182 -2.71 -14.82 -15.35
C LEU A 182 -4.11 -14.30 -14.99
N VAL A 183 -4.50 -13.10 -15.44
CA VAL A 183 -5.79 -12.47 -15.07
C VAL A 183 -6.99 -13.16 -15.73
N GLY A 184 -6.93 -13.46 -17.02
CA GLY A 184 -8.10 -13.76 -17.84
C GLY A 184 -8.60 -15.21 -17.82
N GLY A 185 -8.26 -16.03 -16.83
CA GLY A 185 -8.65 -17.45 -16.83
C GLY A 185 -7.72 -18.38 -16.04
N ARG A 186 -7.94 -19.70 -16.18
CA ARG A 186 -7.29 -20.71 -15.36
C ARG A 186 -5.79 -20.76 -15.59
N TYR A 187 -5.06 -21.02 -14.51
CA TYR A 187 -3.61 -21.20 -14.56
C TYR A 187 -3.24 -22.43 -15.38
N ASN A 188 -2.37 -22.22 -16.37
CA ASN A 188 -1.76 -23.27 -17.16
C ASN A 188 -0.31 -22.87 -17.48
N TRP A 189 0.47 -23.85 -17.93
CA TRP A 189 1.89 -23.65 -18.25
C TRP A 189 2.12 -22.57 -19.32
N THR A 190 1.23 -22.44 -20.30
CA THR A 190 1.32 -21.42 -21.35
C THR A 190 1.28 -20.01 -20.76
N ARG A 191 0.33 -19.74 -19.87
CA ARG A 191 0.18 -18.41 -19.24
C ARG A 191 1.31 -18.12 -18.26
N LEU A 192 1.83 -19.14 -17.59
CA LEU A 192 3.03 -18.99 -16.75
C LEU A 192 4.26 -18.68 -17.60
N ALA A 193 4.42 -19.34 -18.74
CA ALA A 193 5.49 -19.06 -19.70
C ALA A 193 5.37 -17.64 -20.28
N MET A 194 4.14 -17.18 -20.58
CA MET A 194 3.91 -15.79 -20.99
C MET A 194 4.27 -14.78 -19.90
N ALA A 195 3.95 -15.07 -18.63
CA ALA A 195 4.34 -14.22 -17.50
C ALA A 195 5.87 -14.16 -17.35
N ALA A 196 6.56 -15.29 -17.51
CA ALA A 196 8.02 -15.35 -17.53
C ALA A 196 8.62 -14.57 -18.72
N LEU A 197 8.01 -14.69 -19.91
CA LEU A 197 8.41 -13.94 -21.10
C LEU A 197 8.27 -12.42 -20.90
N LEU A 198 7.18 -11.96 -20.26
CA LEU A 198 6.98 -10.55 -19.90
C LEU A 198 8.00 -10.03 -18.88
N ALA A 199 8.65 -10.91 -18.11
CA ALA A 199 9.72 -10.52 -17.20
C ALA A 199 11.05 -10.25 -17.93
N ILE A 200 11.24 -10.79 -19.15
CA ILE A 200 12.51 -10.70 -19.88
C ILE A 200 12.95 -9.25 -20.11
N PRO A 201 12.11 -8.31 -20.61
CA PRO A 201 12.56 -6.93 -20.81
C PRO A 201 13.04 -6.28 -19.50
N GLY A 202 12.37 -6.57 -18.38
CA GLY A 202 12.78 -6.09 -17.07
C GLY A 202 14.11 -6.70 -16.64
N ILE A 203 14.32 -8.00 -16.86
CA ILE A 203 15.59 -8.69 -16.57
C ILE A 203 16.72 -8.15 -17.46
N VAL A 204 16.46 -7.94 -18.75
CA VAL A 204 17.44 -7.39 -19.71
C VAL A 204 17.79 -5.95 -19.36
N PHE A 205 16.82 -5.13 -18.97
CA PHE A 205 17.06 -3.77 -18.45
C PHE A 205 17.84 -3.79 -17.13
N LEU A 206 17.57 -4.77 -16.27
CA LEU A 206 18.38 -5.05 -15.07
C LEU A 206 19.70 -5.75 -15.38
N TRP A 207 20.06 -5.96 -16.64
CA TRP A 207 21.35 -6.52 -17.03
C TRP A 207 22.16 -5.55 -17.88
N SER A 208 21.54 -4.49 -18.42
CA SER A 208 22.25 -3.37 -19.02
C SER A 208 22.92 -2.52 -17.93
N GLY A 209 24.24 -2.34 -18.05
CA GLY A 209 25.11 -1.91 -16.95
C GLY A 209 24.78 -0.57 -16.29
N GLU A 210 24.20 0.41 -17.00
CA GLU A 210 23.90 1.73 -16.43
C GLU A 210 22.72 1.74 -15.44
N ALA A 211 21.64 1.03 -15.77
CA ALA A 211 20.46 0.94 -14.89
C ALA A 211 20.76 0.10 -13.64
N VAL A 212 21.56 -0.96 -13.81
CA VAL A 212 22.09 -1.77 -12.70
C VAL A 212 23.01 -0.94 -11.83
N ALA A 213 23.97 -0.21 -12.40
CA ALA A 213 24.88 0.62 -11.61
C ALA A 213 24.09 1.61 -10.73
N ILE A 214 23.03 2.23 -11.25
CA ILE A 214 22.18 3.15 -10.47
C ILE A 214 21.34 2.41 -9.42
N ALA A 215 20.75 1.25 -9.75
CA ALA A 215 19.94 0.48 -8.80
C ALA A 215 20.78 -0.15 -7.69
N THR A 216 21.93 -0.73 -8.06
CA THR A 216 22.93 -1.32 -7.18
C THR A 216 23.52 -0.25 -6.27
N ALA A 217 23.96 0.89 -6.81
CA ALA A 217 24.50 2.00 -6.02
C ALA A 217 23.47 2.70 -5.10
N ARG A 218 22.17 2.41 -5.26
CA ARG A 218 21.12 2.96 -4.39
C ARG A 218 20.58 1.99 -3.36
N TYR A 219 20.61 0.68 -3.64
CA TYR A 219 19.82 -0.29 -2.86
C TYR A 219 20.49 -1.65 -2.62
N VAL A 220 21.65 -1.93 -3.21
CA VAL A 220 22.34 -3.22 -3.08
C VAL A 220 23.74 -3.04 -2.48
N ASP A 221 24.57 -2.17 -3.06
CA ASP A 221 25.92 -1.87 -2.58
C ASP A 221 25.94 -0.62 -1.68
N THR A 222 24.93 -0.49 -0.83
CA THR A 222 24.79 0.62 0.12
C THR A 222 24.63 0.09 1.52
N ASP A 223 25.21 0.75 2.52
CA ASP A 223 24.93 0.48 3.95
C ASP A 223 23.50 0.87 4.37
N LEU A 224 22.64 1.27 3.43
CA LEU A 224 21.24 1.62 3.64
C LEU A 224 20.41 0.36 3.95
N VAL A 225 20.24 0.09 5.24
CA VAL A 225 19.32 -0.94 5.73
C VAL A 225 17.95 -0.31 6.01
N ALA A 226 16.89 -0.87 5.42
CA ALA A 226 15.53 -0.49 5.79
C ALA A 226 15.20 -1.03 7.19
N GLN A 227 15.45 -0.23 8.23
CA GLN A 227 15.18 -0.61 9.61
C GLN A 227 13.69 -0.98 9.78
N GLY A 228 13.44 -2.17 10.31
CA GLY A 228 12.09 -2.75 10.45
C GLY A 228 11.53 -3.48 9.22
N ALA A 229 12.20 -3.44 8.07
CA ALA A 229 11.77 -4.15 6.86
C ALA A 229 11.64 -5.66 7.09
N ILE A 230 12.60 -6.26 7.80
CA ILE A 230 12.58 -7.69 8.12
C ILE A 230 11.27 -8.06 8.83
N PHE A 231 10.84 -7.29 9.84
CA PHE A 231 9.61 -7.59 10.57
C PHE A 231 8.35 -7.46 9.70
N ARG A 232 8.26 -6.40 8.87
CA ARG A 232 7.13 -6.20 7.96
C ARG A 232 7.07 -7.27 6.85
N VAL A 233 8.20 -7.54 6.21
CA VAL A 233 8.33 -8.54 5.16
C VAL A 233 8.03 -9.93 5.72
N MET A 234 8.58 -10.29 6.88
CA MET A 234 8.28 -11.57 7.51
C MET A 234 6.82 -11.68 7.92
N PHE A 235 6.18 -10.61 8.39
CA PHE A 235 4.75 -10.63 8.66
C PHE A 235 3.92 -10.92 7.40
N ILE A 236 4.31 -10.32 6.26
CA ILE A 236 3.72 -10.61 4.95
C ILE A 236 3.94 -12.08 4.53
N VAL A 237 5.19 -12.57 4.60
CA VAL A 237 5.56 -13.96 4.28
C VAL A 237 4.75 -14.95 5.13
N LEU A 238 4.71 -14.74 6.45
CA LEU A 238 3.97 -15.59 7.39
C LEU A 238 2.47 -15.57 7.11
N SER A 239 1.92 -14.45 6.63
CA SER A 239 0.50 -14.36 6.26
C SER A 239 0.18 -15.18 5.01
N GLY A 240 1.05 -15.11 4.00
CA GLY A 240 0.94 -15.95 2.80
C GLY A 240 1.06 -17.45 3.14
N LEU A 241 2.01 -17.80 4.00
CA LEU A 241 2.20 -19.17 4.48
C LEU A 241 0.97 -19.65 5.28
N ALA A 242 0.45 -18.84 6.20
CA ALA A 242 -0.74 -19.17 6.99
C ALA A 242 -1.97 -19.40 6.11
N PHE A 243 -2.16 -18.58 5.07
CA PHE A 243 -3.20 -18.83 4.07
C PHE A 243 -3.03 -20.20 3.41
N ARG A 244 -1.81 -20.52 2.98
CA ARG A 244 -1.51 -21.76 2.26
C ARG A 244 -1.68 -23.01 3.11
N LEU A 245 -1.29 -22.95 4.38
CA LEU A 245 -1.33 -24.09 5.31
C LEU A 245 -2.72 -24.28 5.94
N PHE A 246 -3.39 -23.20 6.33
CA PHE A 246 -4.58 -23.29 7.19
C PHE A 246 -5.89 -22.84 6.51
N LEU A 247 -5.84 -21.91 5.55
CA LEU A 247 -7.05 -21.24 5.06
C LEU A 247 -7.50 -21.70 3.66
N ARG A 248 -6.57 -22.20 2.82
CA ARG A 248 -6.81 -22.46 1.39
C ARG A 248 -8.07 -23.26 1.08
N SER A 249 -8.33 -24.33 1.84
CA SER A 249 -9.42 -25.27 1.53
C SER A 249 -10.78 -24.73 1.94
N ALA A 250 -10.83 -23.99 3.05
CA ALA A 250 -12.04 -23.27 3.46
C ALA A 250 -12.31 -22.10 2.51
N TRP A 251 -11.25 -21.38 2.09
CA TRP A 251 -11.36 -20.26 1.16
C TRP A 251 -11.92 -20.68 -0.19
N LYS A 252 -11.38 -21.74 -0.80
CA LYS A 252 -11.83 -22.22 -2.11
C LYS A 252 -13.31 -22.60 -2.12
N ARG A 253 -13.85 -23.07 -0.98
CA ARG A 253 -15.27 -23.39 -0.82
C ARG A 253 -16.13 -22.14 -0.64
N ALA A 254 -15.65 -21.16 0.11
CA ALA A 254 -16.41 -19.95 0.44
C ALA A 254 -16.39 -18.90 -0.69
N TRP A 255 -15.24 -18.72 -1.36
CA TRP A 255 -15.03 -17.72 -2.41
C TRP A 255 -14.19 -18.32 -3.56
N PRO A 256 -14.78 -19.22 -4.36
CA PRO A 256 -14.08 -19.85 -5.49
C PRO A 256 -13.63 -18.85 -6.56
N GLU A 257 -14.38 -17.76 -6.76
CA GLU A 257 -14.08 -16.72 -7.76
C GLU A 257 -12.82 -15.91 -7.39
N ASP A 258 -12.65 -15.58 -6.11
CA ASP A 258 -11.51 -14.79 -5.61
C ASP A 258 -10.30 -15.66 -5.23
N TYR A 259 -10.45 -16.99 -5.23
CA TYR A 259 -9.42 -17.93 -4.77
C TYR A 259 -8.10 -17.76 -5.52
N ASP A 260 -8.19 -17.64 -6.84
CA ASP A 260 -7.08 -17.48 -7.77
C ASP A 260 -6.26 -16.21 -7.45
N PHE A 261 -6.93 -15.09 -7.25
CA PHE A 261 -6.33 -13.81 -6.84
C PHE A 261 -5.55 -13.94 -5.52
N VAL A 262 -6.18 -14.50 -4.48
CA VAL A 262 -5.53 -14.64 -3.17
C VAL A 262 -4.41 -15.68 -3.19
N LEU A 263 -4.54 -16.74 -4.00
CA LEU A 263 -3.47 -17.72 -4.19
C LEU A 263 -2.23 -17.06 -4.79
N ILE A 264 -2.35 -16.32 -5.90
CA ILE A 264 -1.22 -15.58 -6.50
C ILE A 264 -0.64 -14.60 -5.49
N GLY A 265 -1.49 -13.84 -4.82
CA GLY A 265 -1.04 -12.90 -3.80
C GLY A 265 -0.23 -13.59 -2.69
N SER A 266 -0.71 -14.73 -2.17
CA SER A 266 0.00 -15.51 -1.15
C SER A 266 1.35 -16.05 -1.64
N LEU A 267 1.45 -16.45 -2.92
CA LEU A 267 2.73 -16.84 -3.54
C LEU A 267 3.68 -15.64 -3.65
N GLY A 268 3.16 -14.48 -4.06
CA GLY A 268 3.92 -13.23 -4.05
C GLY A 268 4.43 -12.85 -2.66
N MET A 269 3.61 -13.03 -1.62
CA MET A 269 4.02 -12.81 -0.22
C MET A 269 5.16 -13.75 0.18
N MET A 270 5.04 -15.04 -0.12
CA MET A 270 6.08 -16.02 0.19
C MET A 270 7.37 -15.75 -0.59
N ALA A 271 7.27 -15.30 -1.85
CA ALA A 271 8.42 -14.97 -2.69
C ALA A 271 9.28 -13.84 -2.12
N MET A 272 8.73 -12.98 -1.24
CA MET A 272 9.51 -11.90 -0.61
C MET A 272 10.66 -12.43 0.25
N VAL A 273 10.59 -13.68 0.74
CA VAL A 273 11.70 -14.30 1.49
C VAL A 273 12.97 -14.44 0.65
N ALA A 274 12.83 -14.60 -0.68
CA ALA A 274 13.96 -14.71 -1.59
C ALA A 274 14.57 -13.35 -1.94
N ILE A 275 13.78 -12.27 -1.84
CA ILE A 275 14.23 -10.90 -2.14
C ILE A 275 14.93 -10.28 -0.92
N LEU A 276 14.51 -10.65 0.29
CA LEU A 276 15.01 -10.07 1.54
C LEU A 276 16.55 -10.12 1.69
N PRO A 277 17.26 -11.22 1.37
CA PRO A 277 18.72 -11.28 1.45
C PRO A 277 19.42 -10.46 0.36
N VAL A 278 18.73 -10.16 -0.74
CA VAL A 278 19.28 -9.38 -1.86
C VAL A 278 19.21 -7.89 -1.56
N SER A 279 18.06 -7.41 -1.06
CA SER A 279 17.90 -6.03 -0.63
C SER A 279 16.69 -5.88 0.28
N THR A 280 16.93 -5.44 1.52
CA THR A 280 15.87 -5.16 2.49
C THR A 280 14.95 -4.03 2.04
N VAL A 281 15.50 -3.03 1.34
CA VAL A 281 14.73 -1.88 0.82
C VAL A 281 13.79 -2.31 -0.31
N ILE A 282 14.28 -3.11 -1.26
CA ILE A 282 13.45 -3.61 -2.36
C ILE A 282 12.35 -4.54 -1.83
N ALA A 283 12.71 -5.47 -0.94
CA ALA A 283 11.75 -6.37 -0.31
C ALA A 283 10.65 -5.60 0.43
N ASP A 284 11.00 -4.58 1.23
CA ASP A 284 10.02 -3.76 1.95
C ASP A 284 9.10 -3.01 0.98
N ARG A 285 9.67 -2.35 -0.05
CA ARG A 285 8.90 -1.61 -1.07
C ARG A 285 7.90 -2.50 -1.79
N LEU A 286 8.28 -3.71 -2.17
CA LEU A 286 7.37 -4.66 -2.82
C LEU A 286 6.33 -5.22 -1.85
N ALA A 287 6.72 -5.50 -0.61
CA ALA A 287 5.82 -6.02 0.41
C ALA A 287 4.64 -5.08 0.70
N TYR A 288 4.83 -3.75 0.63
CA TYR A 288 3.71 -2.80 0.80
C TYR A 288 2.58 -2.99 -0.21
N TYR A 289 2.88 -3.38 -1.46
CA TYR A 289 1.83 -3.67 -2.45
C TYR A 289 1.06 -4.96 -2.15
N LEU A 290 1.58 -5.82 -1.27
CA LEU A 290 0.93 -7.07 -0.85
C LEU A 290 0.09 -6.89 0.42
N VAL A 291 0.27 -5.80 1.16
CA VAL A 291 -0.54 -5.48 2.35
C VAL A 291 -2.05 -5.41 2.05
N PRO A 292 -2.53 -4.86 0.92
CA PRO A 292 -3.95 -4.94 0.57
C PRO A 292 -4.44 -6.39 0.46
N VAL A 293 -3.66 -7.28 -0.15
CA VAL A 293 -4.02 -8.70 -0.24
C VAL A 293 -4.01 -9.36 1.15
N GLN A 294 -3.03 -9.00 2.00
CA GLN A 294 -2.96 -9.47 3.39
C GLN A 294 -4.23 -9.06 4.16
N ALA A 295 -4.67 -7.81 4.01
CA ALA A 295 -5.90 -7.32 4.61
C ALA A 295 -7.16 -8.01 4.06
N VAL A 296 -7.20 -8.36 2.75
CA VAL A 296 -8.27 -9.21 2.19
C VAL A 296 -8.32 -10.56 2.91
N ILE A 297 -7.16 -11.21 3.10
CA ILE A 297 -7.07 -12.47 3.82
C ILE A 297 -7.62 -12.30 5.24
N PHE A 298 -7.09 -11.34 6.00
CA PHE A 298 -7.44 -11.14 7.40
C PHE A 298 -8.91 -10.75 7.60
N ALA A 299 -9.46 -9.85 6.79
CA ALA A 299 -10.85 -9.41 6.88
C ALA A 299 -11.86 -10.54 6.61
N ARG A 300 -11.46 -11.57 5.87
CA ARG A 300 -12.32 -12.71 5.49
C ARG A 300 -12.20 -13.92 6.42
N ILE A 301 -11.12 -14.04 7.22
CA ILE A 301 -10.97 -15.14 8.19
C ILE A 301 -12.22 -15.31 9.08
N PRO A 302 -12.81 -14.23 9.66
CA PRO A 302 -13.98 -14.36 10.49
C PRO A 302 -15.22 -14.84 9.76
N TYR A 303 -15.21 -15.07 8.45
CA TYR A 303 -16.35 -15.53 7.63
C TYR A 303 -16.12 -16.92 7.02
N LEU A 304 -14.94 -17.52 7.23
CA LEU A 304 -14.61 -18.85 6.72
C LEU A 304 -15.40 -19.95 7.47
N PRO A 305 -15.78 -21.04 6.79
CA PRO A 305 -16.43 -22.21 7.39
C PRO A 305 -15.39 -23.11 8.09
N THR A 306 -14.68 -22.57 9.09
CA THR A 306 -13.77 -23.32 9.97
C THR A 306 -14.42 -23.50 11.34
N ARG A 307 -14.48 -24.74 11.86
CA ARG A 307 -15.30 -25.07 13.04
C ARG A 307 -14.60 -24.81 14.38
N ASP A 308 -13.35 -25.20 14.55
CA ASP A 308 -12.78 -25.27 15.91
C ASP A 308 -11.83 -24.13 16.28
N SER A 309 -11.13 -23.51 15.32
CA SER A 309 -10.11 -22.47 15.60
C SER A 309 -10.40 -21.09 15.01
N ARG A 310 -11.62 -20.84 14.51
CA ARG A 310 -11.97 -19.60 13.78
C ARG A 310 -11.73 -18.32 14.57
N ARG A 311 -12.10 -18.31 15.86
CA ARG A 311 -11.91 -17.13 16.73
C ARG A 311 -10.43 -16.80 16.93
N VAL A 312 -9.60 -17.82 17.17
CA VAL A 312 -8.16 -17.67 17.33
C VAL A 312 -7.54 -17.16 16.03
N LEU A 313 -7.83 -17.81 14.89
CA LEU A 313 -7.33 -17.40 13.58
C LEU A 313 -7.75 -15.97 13.20
N ALA A 314 -8.94 -15.54 13.60
CA ALA A 314 -9.42 -14.17 13.40
C ALA A 314 -8.74 -13.13 14.31
N THR A 315 -8.24 -13.54 15.47
CA THR A 315 -7.67 -12.63 16.48
C THR A 315 -6.17 -12.44 16.31
N VAL A 316 -5.45 -13.50 15.93
CA VAL A 316 -3.98 -13.47 15.75
C VAL A 316 -3.51 -12.32 14.85
N PRO A 317 -4.13 -12.02 13.68
CA PRO A 317 -3.69 -10.91 12.84
C PRO A 317 -3.75 -9.54 13.53
N TRP A 318 -4.77 -9.29 14.36
CA TRP A 318 -4.90 -8.04 15.11
C TRP A 318 -3.79 -7.88 16.15
N VAL A 319 -3.54 -8.93 16.92
CA VAL A 319 -2.51 -8.92 17.98
C VAL A 319 -1.12 -8.80 17.36
N ALA A 320 -0.84 -9.56 16.30
CA ALA A 320 0.44 -9.50 15.60
C ALA A 320 0.70 -8.12 14.99
N LEU A 321 -0.32 -7.51 14.38
CA LEU A 321 -0.21 -6.18 13.80
C LEU A 321 -0.08 -5.08 14.86
N LEU A 322 -0.79 -5.21 16.00
CA LEU A 322 -0.63 -4.33 17.15
C LEU A 322 0.79 -4.39 17.72
N ALA A 323 1.31 -5.60 17.92
CA ALA A 323 2.68 -5.80 18.40
C ALA A 323 3.69 -5.19 17.44
N LEU A 324 3.56 -5.47 16.13
CA LEU A 324 4.42 -4.87 15.10
C LEU A 324 4.37 -3.34 15.14
N PHE A 325 3.18 -2.76 15.26
CA PHE A 325 3.01 -1.31 15.28
C PHE A 325 3.60 -0.65 16.52
N VAL A 326 3.35 -1.24 17.70
CA VAL A 326 3.90 -0.75 18.98
C VAL A 326 5.41 -0.84 18.98
N VAL A 327 5.98 -1.98 18.58
CA VAL A 327 7.43 -2.17 18.51
C VAL A 327 8.04 -1.15 17.55
N TRP A 328 7.48 -1.00 16.34
CA TRP A 328 7.99 -0.01 15.38
C TRP A 328 7.95 1.41 15.94
N MET A 329 6.85 1.85 16.54
CA MET A 329 6.77 3.20 17.11
C MET A 329 7.72 3.41 18.30
N ALA A 330 7.98 2.35 19.09
CA ALA A 330 8.80 2.45 20.29
C ALA A 330 10.31 2.37 20.03
N THR A 331 10.74 1.76 18.92
CA THR A 331 12.16 1.48 18.66
C THR A 331 12.69 2.12 17.38
N SER A 332 11.89 2.91 16.66
CA SER A 332 12.30 3.48 15.37
C SER A 332 12.61 4.96 15.47
N ASP A 333 13.88 5.30 15.24
CA ASP A 333 14.33 6.69 15.13
C ASP A 333 13.58 7.44 14.01
N HIS A 334 13.27 6.75 12.90
CA HIS A 334 12.43 7.31 11.83
C HIS A 334 11.03 7.67 12.31
N PHE A 335 10.44 6.86 13.20
CA PHE A 335 9.13 7.22 13.76
C PHE A 335 9.25 8.48 14.62
N GLU A 336 10.26 8.55 15.50
CA GLU A 336 10.47 9.69 16.37
C GLU A 336 10.72 10.98 15.57
N GLN A 337 11.64 10.95 14.60
CA GLN A 337 12.04 12.13 13.83
C GLN A 337 10.98 12.59 12.83
N CYS A 338 10.27 11.65 12.20
CA CYS A 338 9.39 11.99 11.08
C CYS A 338 7.90 12.07 11.47
N PHE A 339 7.48 11.44 12.56
CA PHE A 339 6.06 11.35 12.93
C PHE A 339 5.75 12.05 14.27
N VAL A 340 6.75 12.52 15.01
CA VAL A 340 6.55 13.19 16.29
C VAL A 340 7.21 14.57 16.27
N PRO A 341 6.49 15.65 16.62
CA PRO A 341 5.05 15.71 16.92
C PRO A 341 4.19 15.55 15.65
N TYR A 342 3.00 14.97 15.80
CA TYR A 342 1.99 15.05 14.73
C TYR A 342 1.44 16.47 14.68
N GLN A 343 1.53 17.11 13.53
CA GLN A 343 0.94 18.42 13.29
C GLN A 343 -0.11 18.33 12.18
N THR A 344 -1.12 19.20 12.28
CA THR A 344 -2.19 19.31 11.28
C THR A 344 -2.47 20.78 11.00
N TRP A 345 -2.87 21.07 9.77
CA TRP A 345 -3.34 22.39 9.37
C TRP A 345 -4.87 22.48 9.33
N ILE A 346 -5.58 21.49 9.91
CA ILE A 346 -7.01 21.62 10.23
C ILE A 346 -7.16 22.75 11.25
N GLY A 347 -7.84 23.82 10.86
CA GLY A 347 -8.02 25.02 11.70
C GLY A 347 -7.05 26.16 11.40
N GLY A 348 -6.16 26.01 10.41
CA GLY A 348 -5.28 27.09 9.92
C GLY A 348 -3.91 26.59 9.49
N TYR A 349 -3.27 27.30 8.54
CA TYR A 349 -1.88 27.04 8.19
C TYR A 349 -0.95 27.51 9.31
N PRO A 350 0.02 26.69 9.74
CA PRO A 350 1.15 27.17 10.54
C PRO A 350 1.87 28.28 9.77
N ASP A 351 2.38 29.29 10.49
CA ASP A 351 2.83 30.59 9.94
C ASP A 351 3.40 30.53 8.52
N VAL A 352 2.72 31.25 7.62
CA VAL A 352 2.82 31.24 6.14
C VAL A 352 4.22 31.63 5.61
N GLN A 353 5.13 32.11 6.46
CA GLN A 353 6.45 32.59 6.03
C GLN A 353 7.40 31.49 5.51
N ARG A 354 7.11 30.20 5.74
CA ARG A 354 8.00 29.10 5.31
C ARG A 354 7.73 28.53 3.92
N PHE A 355 6.58 28.83 3.29
CA PHE A 355 6.18 28.24 2.02
C PHE A 355 5.64 29.33 1.08
N PRO A 356 6.52 30.06 0.36
CA PRO A 356 6.05 31.04 -0.62
C PRO A 356 5.23 30.33 -1.70
N LEU A 357 4.12 30.98 -2.09
CA LEU A 357 3.23 30.58 -3.19
C LEU A 357 3.96 30.55 -4.54
#